data_AF-A0A845ZQ69-F1
#
_entry.id   AF-A0A845ZQ69-F1
#
_cell.length_a   1.000
_cell.length_b   1.000
_cell.length_c   1.000
_cell.angle_alpha   90.00
_cell.angle_beta   90.00
_cell.angle_gamma   90.00
#
_symmetry.space_group_name_H-M   'P 1'
#
loop_
_entity.id
_entity.type
_entity.pdbx_description
1 polymer ?
#
loop_
_entity_poly.entity_id
_entity_poly.type
_entity_poly.pdbx_seq_one_letter_code
_entity_poly.pdbx_strand_id
1 'polypeptide(L)'
;MTRDLFARQALNQIPKILTLLDRNPHSPTYGCFDRNFWHYKIIDFPSGMAQEFVWPLALAYHTDLPDNPFYQQPVILDWVEAGILFAASSSHPDGSCDDYFPYERAAGAAAFSLLASIESYKAMGLHNPIALQFFEKRANWLAHHMESGQLSNHQALIVLCLDLLSELLHTNQWDRARSQRLEQVLSWQSPEGWFIEYEGCDPGYHTLTISCLARIYLLRLDPRLKEALIKAVELAAEFIHPDGSYGGEYTSRNTYNFFPHGFELVGRWFPEALEIK
;
A
#
# COMPACT_ATOMS: atom_id res chain seq x y z
N MET A 1 -12.48 -12.20 -23.04
CA MET A 1 -12.61 -12.82 -21.69
C MET A 1 -11.48 -12.42 -20.73
N THR A 2 -10.63 -11.43 -21.05
CA THR A 2 -9.43 -11.09 -20.26
C THR A 2 -9.53 -9.83 -19.39
N ARG A 3 -10.49 -8.93 -19.65
CA ARG A 3 -10.61 -7.64 -18.93
C ARG A 3 -10.77 -7.81 -17.41
N ASP A 4 -11.60 -8.76 -16.99
CA ASP A 4 -11.97 -8.91 -15.57
C ASP A 4 -11.10 -9.92 -14.82
N LEU A 5 -9.99 -10.37 -15.42
CA LEU A 5 -9.18 -11.47 -14.88
C LEU A 5 -8.63 -11.13 -13.48
N PHE A 6 -7.99 -9.97 -13.32
CA PHE A 6 -7.46 -9.53 -12.03
C PHE A 6 -8.57 -9.36 -10.99
N ALA A 7 -9.70 -8.77 -11.38
CA ALA A 7 -10.83 -8.56 -10.49
C ALA A 7 -11.41 -9.90 -9.99
N ARG A 8 -11.62 -10.89 -10.87
CA ARG A 8 -12.09 -12.23 -10.48
C ARG A 8 -11.11 -12.95 -9.56
N GLN A 9 -9.81 -12.88 -9.86
CA GLN A 9 -8.78 -13.47 -8.99
C GLN A 9 -8.74 -12.80 -7.60
N ALA A 10 -8.86 -11.47 -7.55
CA ALA A 10 -8.92 -10.72 -6.29
C ALA A 10 -10.19 -11.05 -5.48
N LEU A 11 -11.36 -11.11 -6.13
CA LEU A 11 -12.63 -11.46 -5.48
C LEU A 11 -12.60 -12.85 -4.83
N ASN A 12 -11.93 -13.82 -5.46
CA ASN A 12 -11.75 -15.16 -4.89
C ASN A 12 -10.92 -15.16 -3.58
N GLN A 13 -10.14 -14.11 -3.31
CA GLN A 13 -9.38 -13.98 -2.06
C GLN A 13 -10.19 -13.35 -0.92
N ILE A 14 -11.29 -12.64 -1.21
CA ILE A 14 -12.08 -11.93 -0.20
C ILE A 14 -12.63 -12.87 0.89
N PRO A 15 -13.17 -14.08 0.60
CA PRO A 15 -13.56 -15.02 1.66
C PRO A 15 -12.44 -15.34 2.63
N LYS A 16 -11.20 -15.52 2.13
CA LYS A 16 -10.01 -15.77 2.97
C LYS A 16 -9.70 -14.57 3.85
N ILE A 17 -9.71 -13.36 3.29
CA ILE A 17 -9.53 -12.11 4.03
C ILE A 17 -10.59 -11.96 5.14
N LEU A 18 -11.85 -12.29 4.87
CA LEU A 18 -12.92 -12.25 5.88
C LEU A 18 -12.75 -13.28 7.00
N THR A 19 -11.96 -14.35 6.80
CA THR A 19 -11.58 -15.24 7.90
C THR A 19 -10.56 -14.62 8.85
N LEU A 20 -9.85 -13.59 8.40
CA LEU A 20 -8.86 -12.87 9.19
C LEU A 20 -9.48 -11.75 10.04
N LEU A 21 -10.67 -11.27 9.68
CA LEU A 21 -11.34 -10.14 10.34
C LEU A 21 -12.16 -10.57 11.57
N ASP A 22 -11.92 -9.91 12.70
CA ASP A 22 -12.86 -9.89 13.83
C ASP A 22 -14.09 -9.06 13.46
N ARG A 23 -15.19 -9.76 13.19
CA ARG A 23 -16.47 -9.18 12.74
C ARG A 23 -17.49 -9.04 13.87
N ASN A 24 -17.13 -9.33 15.11
CA ASN A 24 -18.05 -9.22 16.24
C ASN A 24 -18.02 -7.80 16.85
N PRO A 25 -19.09 -6.99 16.72
CA PRO A 25 -19.10 -5.61 17.21
C PRO A 25 -18.99 -5.49 18.74
N HIS A 26 -19.21 -6.58 19.48
CA HIS A 26 -19.03 -6.62 20.93
C HIS A 26 -17.63 -7.08 21.36
N SER A 27 -16.77 -7.41 20.40
CA SER A 27 -15.39 -7.80 20.67
C SER A 27 -14.53 -6.56 20.95
N PRO A 28 -13.60 -6.61 21.93
CA PRO A 28 -12.64 -5.54 22.14
C PRO A 28 -11.66 -5.38 20.97
N THR A 29 -11.61 -6.35 20.05
CA THR A 29 -10.76 -6.34 18.86
C THR A 29 -11.56 -6.22 17.57
N TYR A 30 -12.83 -5.77 17.62
CA TYR A 30 -13.66 -5.56 16.44
C TYR A 30 -12.92 -4.73 15.38
N GLY A 31 -12.87 -5.22 14.15
CA GLY A 31 -12.12 -4.60 13.05
C GLY A 31 -10.67 -5.11 12.89
N CYS A 32 -10.16 -5.93 13.80
CA CYS A 32 -8.81 -6.49 13.69
C CYS A 32 -8.72 -7.56 12.59
N PHE A 33 -7.79 -7.40 11.65
CA PHE A 33 -7.48 -8.41 10.64
C PHE A 33 -6.34 -9.36 11.04
N ASP A 34 -5.73 -9.18 12.21
CA ASP A 34 -4.70 -10.11 12.68
C ASP A 34 -5.31 -11.25 13.50
N ARG A 35 -5.68 -12.33 12.80
CA ARG A 35 -6.27 -13.53 13.42
C ARG A 35 -5.39 -14.18 14.46
N ASN A 36 -4.07 -14.10 14.33
CA ASN A 36 -3.14 -14.67 15.31
C ASN A 36 -3.25 -13.94 16.65
N PHE A 37 -3.48 -12.62 16.61
CA PHE A 37 -3.73 -11.79 17.77
C PHE A 37 -5.16 -11.90 18.32
N TRP A 38 -6.19 -11.65 17.52
CA TRP A 38 -7.54 -11.52 18.06
C TRP A 38 -8.22 -12.86 18.36
N HIS A 39 -7.95 -13.89 17.57
CA HIS A 39 -8.62 -15.19 17.68
C HIS A 39 -7.75 -16.23 18.39
N TYR A 40 -6.56 -16.50 17.85
CA TYR A 40 -5.70 -17.56 18.38
C TYR A 40 -4.95 -17.16 19.65
N LYS A 41 -4.76 -15.86 19.89
CA LYS A 41 -4.05 -15.34 21.08
C LYS A 41 -2.64 -15.92 21.21
N ILE A 42 -1.94 -16.10 20.09
CA ILE A 42 -0.58 -16.67 20.04
C ILE A 42 0.52 -15.60 19.94
N ILE A 43 0.13 -14.32 19.84
CA ILE A 43 0.99 -13.14 19.86
C ILE A 43 0.35 -12.07 20.75
N ASP A 44 1.19 -11.22 21.34
CA ASP A 44 0.77 -10.25 22.37
C ASP A 44 0.29 -8.90 21.81
N PHE A 45 0.59 -8.61 20.54
CA PHE A 45 0.18 -7.39 19.84
C PHE A 45 -0.21 -7.72 18.39
N PRO A 46 -1.11 -6.94 17.76
CA PRO A 46 -1.46 -7.13 16.36
C PRO A 46 -0.39 -6.53 15.44
N SER A 47 -0.15 -7.18 14.30
CA SER A 47 0.52 -6.53 13.18
C SER A 47 -0.33 -5.37 12.67
N GLY A 48 0.24 -4.17 12.63
CA GLY A 48 -0.38 -3.00 12.03
C GLY A 48 -0.54 -3.13 10.52
N MET A 49 0.31 -3.94 9.87
CA MET A 49 0.25 -4.25 8.44
C MET A 49 -1.06 -4.95 8.08
N ALA A 50 -1.58 -5.81 8.96
CA ALA A 50 -2.82 -6.55 8.73
C ALA A 50 -4.02 -5.65 8.40
N GLN A 51 -4.03 -4.40 8.86
CA GLN A 51 -5.13 -3.47 8.57
C GLN A 51 -5.17 -3.00 7.11
N GLU A 52 -4.19 -3.32 6.27
CA GLU A 52 -4.27 -3.13 4.82
C GLU A 52 -5.49 -3.80 4.17
N PHE A 53 -5.98 -4.88 4.77
CA PHE A 53 -7.09 -5.67 4.24
C PHE A 53 -8.43 -4.91 4.19
N VAL A 54 -8.53 -3.71 4.80
CA VAL A 54 -9.68 -2.81 4.58
C VAL A 54 -9.84 -2.44 3.10
N TRP A 55 -8.74 -2.31 2.35
CA TRP A 55 -8.80 -1.83 0.98
C TRP A 55 -9.30 -2.87 -0.03
N PRO A 56 -8.85 -4.13 0.00
CA PRO A 56 -9.51 -5.20 -0.76
C PRO A 56 -11.02 -5.31 -0.48
N LEU A 57 -11.47 -5.12 0.77
CA LEU A 57 -12.90 -5.11 1.09
C LEU A 57 -13.64 -3.93 0.44
N ALA A 58 -13.08 -2.72 0.53
CA ALA A 58 -13.66 -1.55 -0.12
C ALA A 58 -13.73 -1.71 -1.65
N LEU A 59 -12.68 -2.27 -2.27
CA LEU A 59 -12.68 -2.57 -3.71
C LEU A 59 -13.73 -3.62 -4.07
N ALA A 60 -13.86 -4.68 -3.27
CA ALA A 60 -14.89 -5.71 -3.47
C ALA A 60 -16.31 -5.13 -3.36
N TYR A 61 -16.56 -4.19 -2.46
CA TYR A 61 -17.85 -3.50 -2.36
C TYR A 61 -18.23 -2.73 -3.63
N HIS A 62 -17.26 -2.09 -4.29
CA HIS A 62 -17.50 -1.24 -5.48
C HIS A 62 -17.40 -1.96 -6.83
N THR A 63 -16.89 -3.19 -6.87
CA THR A 63 -16.64 -3.90 -8.13
C THR A 63 -17.93 -4.52 -8.68
N ASP A 64 -18.56 -3.87 -9.66
CA ASP A 64 -19.76 -4.39 -10.34
C ASP A 64 -19.38 -5.53 -11.31
N LEU A 65 -19.42 -6.76 -10.81
CA LEU A 65 -19.24 -7.98 -11.60
C LEU A 65 -20.36 -8.99 -11.27
N PRO A 66 -20.87 -9.75 -12.26
CA PRO A 66 -21.98 -10.69 -12.03
C PRO A 66 -21.72 -11.75 -10.96
N ASP A 67 -20.46 -12.13 -10.75
CA ASP A 67 -20.01 -13.14 -9.79
C ASP A 67 -19.48 -12.56 -8.47
N ASN A 68 -19.66 -11.25 -8.23
CA ASN A 68 -19.24 -10.62 -6.99
C ASN A 68 -20.37 -10.64 -5.93
N PRO A 69 -20.29 -11.51 -4.89
CA PRO A 69 -21.30 -11.54 -3.83
C PRO A 69 -21.19 -10.35 -2.86
N PHE A 70 -20.10 -9.58 -2.93
CA PHE A 70 -19.78 -8.49 -2.02
C PHE A 70 -20.26 -7.13 -2.52
N TYR A 71 -20.67 -7.06 -3.80
CA TYR A 71 -21.08 -5.81 -4.43
C TYR A 71 -22.20 -5.14 -3.64
N GLN A 72 -21.93 -3.92 -3.20
CA GLN A 72 -22.84 -3.07 -2.42
C GLN A 72 -23.44 -3.71 -1.14
N GLN A 73 -22.79 -4.72 -0.56
CA GLN A 73 -23.25 -5.32 0.69
C GLN A 73 -23.03 -4.35 1.86
N PRO A 74 -24.08 -3.86 2.55
CA PRO A 74 -23.95 -2.77 3.52
C PRO A 74 -22.96 -3.06 4.66
N VAL A 75 -22.93 -4.32 5.11
CA VAL A 75 -22.06 -4.76 6.20
C VAL A 75 -20.56 -4.57 5.91
N ILE A 76 -20.16 -4.51 4.63
CA ILE A 76 -18.76 -4.28 4.26
C ILE A 76 -18.33 -2.86 4.63
N LEU A 77 -19.24 -1.89 4.54
CA LEU A 77 -18.96 -0.52 4.99
C LEU A 77 -18.63 -0.51 6.48
N ASP A 78 -19.45 -1.18 7.30
CA ASP A 78 -19.23 -1.29 8.74
C ASP A 78 -17.87 -1.95 9.06
N TRP A 79 -17.50 -3.00 8.30
CA TRP A 79 -16.24 -3.71 8.50
C TRP A 79 -15.01 -2.92 8.04
N VAL A 80 -15.11 -2.17 6.94
CA VAL A 80 -14.04 -1.28 6.48
C VAL A 80 -13.80 -0.17 7.49
N GLU A 81 -14.86 0.50 7.95
CA GLU A 81 -14.74 1.55 8.95
C GLU A 81 -14.21 0.99 10.27
N ALA A 82 -14.71 -0.15 10.73
CA ALA A 82 -14.21 -0.82 11.92
C ALA A 82 -12.72 -1.16 11.82
N GLY A 83 -12.24 -1.62 10.67
CA GLY A 83 -10.82 -1.89 10.45
C GLY A 83 -9.95 -0.63 10.55
N ILE A 84 -10.41 0.48 9.97
CA ILE A 84 -9.72 1.77 10.09
C ILE A 84 -9.67 2.23 11.55
N LEU A 85 -10.79 2.12 12.28
CA LEU A 85 -10.86 2.52 13.69
C LEU A 85 -10.06 1.60 14.61
N PHE A 86 -10.01 0.31 14.31
CA PHE A 86 -9.14 -0.62 15.02
C PHE A 86 -7.68 -0.20 14.87
N ALA A 87 -7.24 0.11 13.64
CA ALA A 87 -5.88 0.59 13.38
C ALA A 87 -5.56 1.84 14.21
N ALA A 88 -6.50 2.78 14.32
CA ALA A 88 -6.35 3.97 15.16
C ALA A 88 -6.18 3.63 16.64
N SER A 89 -6.99 2.70 17.16
CA SER A 89 -6.98 2.31 18.57
C SER A 89 -5.78 1.46 18.98
N SER A 90 -5.27 0.62 18.06
CA SER A 90 -4.15 -0.28 18.31
C SER A 90 -2.77 0.34 18.05
N SER A 91 -2.74 1.54 17.44
CA SER A 91 -1.50 2.27 17.16
C SER A 91 -0.90 2.88 18.43
N HIS A 92 0.42 3.11 18.39
CA HIS A 92 1.14 3.84 19.43
C HIS A 92 0.65 5.29 19.57
N PRO A 93 0.96 5.97 20.70
CA PRO A 93 0.56 7.37 20.92
C PRO A 93 1.11 8.39 19.93
N ASP A 94 2.03 8.04 19.03
CA ASP A 94 2.53 8.86 17.93
C ASP A 94 1.91 8.50 16.56
N GLY A 95 1.06 7.47 16.50
CA GLY A 95 0.40 6.99 15.28
C GLY A 95 1.17 5.87 14.55
N SER A 96 2.36 5.50 15.03
CA SER A 96 3.11 4.34 14.53
C SER A 96 2.46 3.01 14.95
N CYS A 97 2.89 1.91 14.35
CA CYS A 97 2.47 0.56 14.71
C CYS A 97 3.63 -0.42 14.62
N ASP A 98 3.47 -1.58 15.26
CA ASP A 98 4.41 -2.69 15.18
C ASP A 98 3.90 -3.73 14.14
N ASP A 99 4.78 -4.61 13.68
CA ASP A 99 4.53 -5.66 12.70
C ASP A 99 5.11 -7.01 13.18
N TYR A 100 6.43 -7.08 13.43
CA TYR A 100 7.12 -8.31 13.85
C TYR A 100 7.57 -8.29 15.30
N PHE A 101 8.09 -7.16 15.79
CA PHE A 101 8.61 -7.03 17.15
C PHE A 101 7.90 -5.93 17.95
N PRO A 102 7.70 -6.12 19.27
CA PRO A 102 7.13 -5.08 20.12
C PRO A 102 7.97 -3.79 20.08
N TYR A 103 7.30 -2.65 19.97
CA TYR A 103 7.89 -1.30 19.96
C TYR A 103 8.79 -0.96 18.78
N GLU A 104 8.81 -1.80 17.74
CA GLU A 104 9.65 -1.58 16.56
C GLU A 104 9.26 -0.33 15.77
N ARG A 105 7.97 0.07 15.81
CA ARG A 105 7.44 1.19 15.02
C ARG A 105 7.77 1.04 13.54
N ALA A 106 7.28 -0.03 12.92
CA ALA A 106 7.57 -0.38 11.54
C ALA A 106 6.97 0.64 10.56
N ALA A 107 7.84 1.40 9.88
CA ALA A 107 7.41 2.44 8.95
C ALA A 107 6.70 1.86 7.72
N GLY A 108 7.18 0.73 7.20
CA GLY A 108 6.51 0.00 6.12
C GLY A 108 5.06 -0.34 6.48
N ALA A 109 4.85 -1.12 7.55
CA ALA A 109 3.52 -1.49 8.04
C ALA A 109 2.61 -0.28 8.28
N ALA A 110 3.17 0.80 8.85
CA ALA A 110 2.42 2.03 9.08
C ALA A 110 2.00 2.69 7.76
N ALA A 111 2.89 2.78 6.78
CA ALA A 111 2.64 3.45 5.51
C ALA A 111 1.67 2.65 4.62
N PHE A 112 1.81 1.34 4.51
CA PHE A 112 0.90 0.54 3.71
C PHE A 112 -0.52 0.55 4.28
N SER A 113 -0.69 0.32 5.58
CA SER A 113 -2.02 0.35 6.19
C SER A 113 -2.62 1.76 6.20
N LEU A 114 -1.80 2.83 6.22
CA LEU A 114 -2.28 4.19 5.98
C LEU A 114 -2.79 4.37 4.56
N LEU A 115 -2.05 3.94 3.54
CA LEU A 115 -2.50 4.00 2.15
C LEU A 115 -3.85 3.30 1.97
N ALA A 116 -3.94 2.06 2.44
CA ALA A 116 -5.16 1.27 2.39
C ALA A 116 -6.33 1.97 3.10
N SER A 117 -6.07 2.58 4.25
CA SER A 117 -7.10 3.30 5.01
C SER A 117 -7.58 4.57 4.31
N ILE A 118 -6.66 5.38 3.74
CA ILE A 118 -7.02 6.60 2.99
C ILE A 118 -7.86 6.24 1.77
N GLU A 119 -7.44 5.25 0.99
CA GLU A 119 -8.14 4.81 -0.21
C GLU A 119 -9.53 4.26 0.12
N SER A 120 -9.62 3.43 1.17
CA SER A 120 -10.89 2.88 1.62
C SER A 120 -11.83 3.96 2.16
N TYR A 121 -11.30 4.90 2.94
CA TYR A 121 -12.05 6.03 3.47
C TYR A 121 -12.66 6.87 2.34
N LYS A 122 -11.87 7.18 1.31
CA LYS A 122 -12.33 7.92 0.12
C LYS A 122 -13.35 7.12 -0.68
N ALA A 123 -13.04 5.86 -1.01
CA ALA A 123 -13.90 5.01 -1.83
C ALA A 123 -15.27 4.80 -1.19
N MET A 124 -15.30 4.49 0.11
CA MET A 124 -16.53 4.24 0.86
C MET A 124 -17.29 5.53 1.23
N GLY A 125 -16.75 6.72 0.94
CA GLY A 125 -17.37 8.00 1.27
C GLY A 125 -17.56 8.18 2.78
N LEU A 126 -16.59 7.75 3.59
CA LEU A 126 -16.68 7.85 5.04
C LEU A 126 -16.57 9.32 5.50
N HIS A 127 -17.21 9.61 6.63
CA HIS A 127 -17.21 10.92 7.28
C HIS A 127 -16.86 10.80 8.77
N ASN A 128 -15.75 10.10 9.07
CA ASN A 128 -15.34 9.80 10.42
C ASN A 128 -14.15 10.67 10.88
N PRO A 129 -14.36 11.62 11.81
CA PRO A 129 -13.29 12.51 12.26
C PRO A 129 -12.19 11.79 13.06
N ILE A 130 -12.50 10.66 13.72
CA ILE A 130 -11.49 9.87 14.44
C ILE A 130 -10.50 9.26 13.45
N ALA A 131 -11.00 8.73 12.33
CA ALA A 131 -10.17 8.21 11.25
C ALA A 131 -9.26 9.31 10.67
N LEU A 132 -9.79 10.50 10.38
CA LEU A 132 -9.00 11.62 9.86
C LEU A 132 -7.90 12.07 10.83
N GLN A 133 -8.22 12.20 12.13
CA GLN A 133 -7.23 12.53 13.16
C GLN A 133 -6.13 11.47 13.25
N PHE A 134 -6.50 10.20 13.14
CA PHE A 134 -5.53 9.10 13.09
C PHE A 134 -4.64 9.17 11.85
N PHE A 135 -5.21 9.42 10.66
CA PHE A 135 -4.42 9.56 9.43
C PHE A 135 -3.42 10.69 9.53
N GLU A 136 -3.85 11.86 10.01
CA GLU A 136 -2.98 13.01 10.22
C GLU A 136 -1.83 12.69 11.18
N LYS A 137 -2.16 12.07 12.32
CA LYS A 137 -1.19 11.66 13.33
C LYS A 137 -0.13 10.71 12.77
N ARG A 138 -0.56 9.65 12.09
CA ARG A 138 0.33 8.68 11.46
C ARG A 138 1.17 9.29 10.35
N ALA A 139 0.58 10.14 9.51
CA ALA A 139 1.31 10.88 8.49
C ALA A 139 2.35 11.83 9.09
N ASN A 140 2.04 12.51 10.20
CA ASN A 140 3.00 13.33 10.94
C ASN A 140 4.19 12.49 11.42
N TRP A 141 3.96 11.29 11.95
CA TRP A 141 5.05 10.40 12.33
C TRP A 141 5.87 9.94 11.11
N LEU A 142 5.21 9.43 10.06
CA LEU A 142 5.87 8.99 8.82
C LEU A 142 6.65 10.10 8.14
N ALA A 143 6.19 11.34 8.18
CA ALA A 143 6.88 12.48 7.58
C ALA A 143 8.26 12.71 8.21
N HIS A 144 8.41 12.47 9.51
CA HIS A 144 9.62 12.78 10.28
C HIS A 144 10.46 11.56 10.67
N HIS A 145 9.91 10.36 10.58
CA HIS A 145 10.62 9.11 10.89
C HIS A 145 11.43 8.61 9.69
N MET A 146 12.72 8.34 9.89
CA MET A 146 13.59 7.75 8.87
C MET A 146 14.05 6.37 9.35
N GLU A 147 13.85 5.37 8.50
CA GLU A 147 14.41 4.04 8.71
C GLU A 147 15.93 4.07 8.48
N SER A 148 16.64 3.16 9.14
CA SER A 148 18.11 3.02 8.97
C SER A 148 18.49 2.35 7.65
N GLY A 149 17.60 1.53 7.09
CA GLY A 149 17.78 0.88 5.79
C GLY A 149 17.41 1.79 4.62
N GLN A 150 18.01 1.56 3.46
CA GLN A 150 17.62 2.24 2.22
C GLN A 150 16.54 1.42 1.52
N LEU A 151 15.29 1.87 1.62
CA LEU A 151 14.10 1.19 1.10
C LEU A 151 13.32 2.17 0.24
N SER A 152 13.53 2.10 -1.08
CA SER A 152 12.94 3.08 -2.01
C SER A 152 11.43 2.94 -2.08
N ASN A 153 10.93 1.70 -2.01
CA ASN A 153 9.52 1.39 -1.92
C ASN A 153 8.83 2.09 -0.73
N HIS A 154 9.43 2.05 0.47
CA HIS A 154 8.90 2.69 1.67
C HIS A 154 8.87 4.20 1.53
N GLN A 155 9.97 4.79 1.03
CA GLN A 155 10.02 6.24 0.81
C GLN A 155 8.99 6.70 -0.22
N ALA A 156 8.84 5.99 -1.34
CA ALA A 156 7.82 6.28 -2.35
C ALA A 156 6.40 6.12 -1.81
N LEU A 157 6.15 5.05 -1.03
CA LEU A 157 4.86 4.79 -0.39
C LEU A 157 4.49 5.89 0.62
N ILE A 158 5.45 6.34 1.42
CA ILE A 158 5.26 7.44 2.37
C ILE A 158 4.93 8.73 1.61
N VAL A 159 5.70 9.08 0.57
CA VAL A 159 5.41 10.27 -0.26
C VAL A 159 3.99 10.22 -0.80
N LEU A 160 3.56 9.08 -1.33
CA LEU A 160 2.21 8.88 -1.85
C LEU A 160 1.13 9.08 -0.76
N CYS A 161 1.32 8.52 0.43
CA CYS A 161 0.39 8.71 1.54
C CYS A 161 0.27 10.19 1.92
N LEU A 162 1.40 10.88 2.03
CA LEU A 162 1.44 12.30 2.36
C LEU A 162 0.79 13.15 1.25
N ASP A 163 1.01 12.83 -0.03
CA ASP A 163 0.35 13.51 -1.15
C ASP A 163 -1.17 13.37 -1.09
N LEU A 164 -1.67 12.13 -0.95
CA LEU A 164 -3.10 11.84 -0.90
C LEU A 164 -3.80 12.46 0.32
N LEU A 165 -3.11 12.52 1.46
CA LEU A 165 -3.66 13.08 2.68
C LEU A 165 -3.59 14.61 2.69
N SER A 166 -2.54 15.22 2.12
CA SER A 166 -2.49 16.67 1.87
C SER A 166 -3.68 17.13 1.05
N GLU A 167 -4.05 16.38 0.01
CA GLU A 167 -5.25 16.65 -0.79
C GLU A 167 -6.53 16.47 0.03
N LEU A 168 -6.66 15.34 0.74
CA LEU A 168 -7.86 15.00 1.52
C LEU A 168 -8.15 16.00 2.65
N LEU A 169 -7.11 16.50 3.31
CA LEU A 169 -7.22 17.45 4.42
C LEU A 169 -7.04 18.92 3.99
N HIS A 170 -6.78 19.16 2.70
CA HIS A 170 -6.46 20.48 2.17
C HIS A 170 -5.33 21.20 2.94
N THR A 171 -4.24 20.49 3.22
CA THR A 171 -3.12 20.97 4.04
C THR A 171 -1.78 20.91 3.29
N ASN A 172 -0.90 21.87 3.60
CA ASN A 172 0.48 21.93 3.10
C ASN A 172 1.53 21.53 4.16
N GLN A 173 1.09 20.99 5.31
CA GLN A 173 1.97 20.71 6.45
C GLN A 173 3.14 19.76 6.12
N TRP A 174 2.97 18.89 5.12
CA TRP A 174 3.97 17.90 4.72
C TRP A 174 4.78 18.26 3.47
N ASP A 175 4.59 19.44 2.86
CA ASP A 175 5.23 19.82 1.58
C ASP A 175 6.74 19.62 1.56
N ARG A 176 7.40 20.01 2.66
CA ARG A 176 8.84 19.83 2.83
C ARG A 176 9.21 18.35 2.89
N ALA A 177 8.52 17.56 3.72
CA ALA A 177 8.80 16.13 3.88
C ALA A 177 8.55 15.36 2.58
N ARG A 178 7.45 15.65 1.87
CA ARG A 178 7.12 15.08 0.56
C ARG A 178 8.23 15.34 -0.45
N SER A 179 8.67 16.59 -0.54
CA SER A 179 9.72 16.98 -1.49
C SER A 179 11.06 16.33 -1.13
N GLN A 180 11.49 16.38 0.14
CA GLN A 180 12.76 15.78 0.57
C GLN A 180 12.81 14.27 0.35
N ARG A 181 11.73 13.55 0.68
CA ARG A 181 11.66 12.09 0.47
C ARG A 181 11.61 11.73 -1.00
N LEU A 182 10.89 12.49 -1.81
CA LEU A 182 10.86 12.25 -3.26
C LEU A 182 12.26 12.45 -3.88
N GLU A 183 12.98 13.52 -3.52
CA GLU A 183 14.37 13.70 -3.95
C GLU A 183 15.26 12.52 -3.49
N GLN A 184 15.04 12.01 -2.27
CA GLN A 184 15.76 10.83 -1.78
C GLN A 184 15.51 9.60 -2.65
N VAL A 185 14.25 9.29 -2.97
CA VAL A 185 13.88 8.16 -3.85
C VAL A 185 14.54 8.30 -5.22
N LEU A 186 14.45 9.48 -5.84
CA LEU A 186 15.04 9.73 -7.16
C LEU A 186 16.57 9.62 -7.12
N SER A 187 17.21 10.07 -6.03
CA SER A 187 18.66 9.92 -5.84
C SER A 187 19.12 8.47 -5.67
N TRP A 188 18.19 7.56 -5.35
CA TRP A 188 18.44 6.14 -5.16
C TRP A 188 18.15 5.29 -6.40
N GLN A 189 17.77 5.92 -7.52
CA GLN A 189 17.71 5.22 -8.79
C GLN A 189 19.13 4.96 -9.32
N SER A 190 19.41 3.72 -9.69
CA SER A 190 20.66 3.33 -10.33
C SER A 190 20.72 3.86 -11.77
N PRO A 191 21.92 3.94 -12.38
CA PRO A 191 22.04 4.24 -13.81
C PRO A 191 21.31 3.25 -14.72
N GLU A 192 21.11 2.02 -14.28
CA GLU A 192 20.38 0.94 -14.98
C GLU A 192 18.86 1.04 -14.81
N GLY A 193 18.36 1.90 -13.90
CA GLY A 193 16.93 2.19 -13.74
C GLY A 193 16.25 1.57 -12.52
N TRP A 194 16.90 0.66 -11.78
CA TRP A 194 16.35 0.09 -10.54
C TRP A 194 16.48 1.05 -9.37
N PHE A 195 15.60 0.89 -8.38
CA PHE A 195 15.68 1.59 -7.11
C PHE A 195 16.26 0.70 -6.01
N ILE A 196 17.04 1.29 -5.09
CA ILE A 196 17.71 0.53 -4.02
C ILE A 196 16.70 -0.07 -3.04
N GLU A 197 16.90 -1.34 -2.72
CA GLU A 197 16.20 -2.11 -1.69
C GLU A 197 17.27 -2.83 -0.83
N TYR A 198 17.61 -2.20 0.30
CA TYR A 198 18.80 -2.45 1.12
C TYR A 198 20.11 -2.33 0.33
N GLU A 199 20.67 -3.46 -0.10
CA GLU A 199 22.01 -3.56 -0.67
C GLU A 199 21.99 -3.60 -2.20
N GLY A 200 20.82 -3.64 -2.85
CA GLY A 200 20.75 -3.72 -4.30
C GLY A 200 19.33 -3.71 -4.88
N CYS A 201 19.21 -4.19 -6.11
CA CYS A 201 17.93 -4.32 -6.82
C CYS A 201 17.09 -5.48 -6.26
N ASP A 202 15.80 -5.24 -6.09
CA ASP A 202 14.80 -6.27 -5.88
C ASP A 202 13.60 -6.08 -6.82
N PRO A 203 13.36 -6.98 -7.79
CA PRO A 203 12.32 -6.82 -8.80
C PRO A 203 10.92 -6.64 -8.21
N GLY A 204 10.56 -7.41 -7.17
CA GLY A 204 9.20 -7.32 -6.62
C GLY A 204 8.94 -5.98 -5.96
N TYR A 205 9.84 -5.50 -5.09
CA TYR A 205 9.71 -4.16 -4.50
C TYR A 205 9.99 -3.02 -5.49
N HIS A 206 10.74 -3.28 -6.56
CA HIS A 206 10.86 -2.36 -7.69
C HIS A 206 9.49 -2.13 -8.35
N THR A 207 8.67 -3.17 -8.53
CA THR A 207 7.29 -2.99 -9.04
C THR A 207 6.40 -2.20 -8.08
N LEU A 208 6.58 -2.34 -6.77
CA LEU A 208 5.89 -1.50 -5.78
C LEU A 208 6.31 -0.04 -5.89
N THR A 209 7.61 0.21 -6.04
CA THR A 209 8.16 1.56 -6.24
C THR A 209 7.58 2.19 -7.50
N ILE A 210 7.53 1.45 -8.62
CA ILE A 210 6.86 1.89 -9.85
C ILE A 210 5.39 2.22 -9.58
N SER A 211 4.66 1.36 -8.87
CA SER A 211 3.25 1.59 -8.52
C SER A 211 3.05 2.88 -7.73
N CYS A 212 3.91 3.15 -6.75
CA CYS A 212 3.82 4.35 -5.94
C CYS A 212 4.17 5.61 -6.75
N LEU A 213 5.30 5.59 -7.48
CA LEU A 213 5.77 6.73 -8.27
C LEU A 213 4.83 7.05 -9.43
N ALA A 214 4.23 6.05 -10.08
CA ALA A 214 3.25 6.27 -11.14
C ALA A 214 2.01 7.00 -10.61
N ARG A 215 1.56 6.68 -9.39
CA ARG A 215 0.46 7.38 -8.72
C ARG A 215 0.85 8.80 -8.29
N ILE A 216 2.05 8.97 -7.75
CA ILE A 216 2.60 10.30 -7.43
C ILE A 216 2.66 11.17 -8.69
N TYR A 217 3.08 10.62 -9.83
CA TYR A 217 3.13 11.35 -11.11
C TYR A 217 1.76 11.89 -11.53
N LEU A 218 0.67 11.16 -11.27
CA LEU A 218 -0.69 11.65 -11.55
C LEU A 218 -1.10 12.80 -10.64
N LEU A 219 -0.60 12.82 -9.39
CA LEU A 219 -0.83 13.92 -8.44
C LEU A 219 0.10 15.12 -8.73
N ARG A 220 1.28 14.85 -9.31
CA ARG A 220 2.37 15.81 -9.52
C ARG A 220 3.05 15.51 -10.86
N LEU A 221 2.71 16.27 -11.90
CA LEU A 221 3.27 16.12 -13.25
C LEU A 221 4.73 16.60 -13.33
N ASP A 222 5.63 15.96 -12.58
CA ASP A 222 7.08 16.21 -12.58
C ASP A 222 7.75 15.42 -13.72
N PRO A 223 8.41 16.07 -14.69
CA PRO A 223 9.13 15.38 -15.76
C PRO A 223 10.19 14.37 -15.25
N ARG A 224 10.81 14.64 -14.10
CA ARG A 224 11.84 13.76 -13.52
C ARG A 224 11.26 12.42 -13.09
N LEU A 225 10.03 12.42 -12.56
CA LEU A 225 9.29 11.19 -12.24
C LEU A 225 9.00 10.38 -13.50
N LYS A 226 8.59 11.06 -14.58
CA LYS A 226 8.30 10.40 -15.86
C LYS A 226 9.55 9.71 -16.41
N GLU A 227 10.68 10.39 -16.43
CA GLU A 227 11.96 9.84 -16.88
C GLU A 227 12.42 8.66 -16.01
N ALA A 228 12.30 8.79 -14.68
CA ALA A 228 12.63 7.71 -13.75
C ALA A 228 11.73 6.49 -13.96
N LEU A 229 10.43 6.68 -14.17
CA LEU A 229 9.46 5.61 -14.43
C LEU A 229 9.74 4.86 -15.73
N ILE A 230 10.15 5.55 -16.80
CA ILE A 230 10.52 4.89 -18.07
C ILE A 230 11.66 3.90 -17.83
N LYS A 231 12.77 4.35 -17.23
CA LYS A 231 13.93 3.48 -16.93
C LYS A 231 13.56 2.33 -16.01
N ALA A 232 12.73 2.60 -15.00
CA ALA A 232 12.29 1.60 -14.05
C ALA A 232 11.45 0.51 -14.74
N VAL A 233 10.56 0.89 -15.66
CA VAL A 233 9.74 -0.04 -16.43
C VAL A 233 10.56 -0.82 -17.43
N GLU A 234 11.48 -0.18 -18.15
CA GLU A 234 12.40 -0.86 -19.08
C GLU A 234 13.19 -1.95 -18.36
N LEU A 235 13.76 -1.63 -17.19
CA LEU A 235 14.46 -2.63 -16.39
C LEU A 235 13.52 -3.73 -15.86
N ALA A 236 12.30 -3.38 -15.45
CA ALA A 236 11.35 -4.36 -14.95
C ALA A 236 11.04 -5.45 -15.99
N ALA A 237 11.04 -5.12 -17.28
CA ALA A 237 10.80 -6.08 -18.36
C ALA A 237 11.89 -7.18 -18.43
N GLU A 238 13.13 -6.87 -18.06
CA GLU A 238 14.26 -7.81 -18.08
C GLU A 238 14.15 -8.91 -17.00
N PHE A 239 13.26 -8.75 -16.01
CA PHE A 239 13.04 -9.72 -14.93
C PHE A 239 11.88 -10.70 -15.19
N ILE A 240 11.25 -10.64 -16.37
CA ILE A 240 10.25 -11.64 -16.78
C ILE A 240 10.98 -12.89 -17.29
N HIS A 241 10.81 -14.00 -16.59
CA HIS A 241 11.43 -15.26 -16.98
C HIS A 241 10.71 -15.93 -18.17
N PRO A 242 11.36 -16.85 -18.91
CA PRO A 242 10.74 -17.56 -20.03
C PRO A 242 9.46 -18.35 -19.67
N ASP A 243 9.27 -18.71 -18.40
CA ASP A 243 8.09 -19.40 -17.89
C ASP A 243 6.98 -18.46 -17.39
N GLY A 244 7.21 -17.14 -17.48
CA GLY A 244 6.29 -16.10 -17.01
C GLY A 244 6.39 -15.77 -15.51
N SER A 245 7.33 -16.39 -14.77
CA SER A 245 7.60 -15.98 -13.40
C SER A 245 8.38 -14.66 -13.34
N TYR A 246 8.32 -13.98 -12.20
CA TYR A 246 8.92 -12.66 -11.99
C TYR A 246 9.73 -12.62 -10.69
N GLY A 247 10.99 -12.18 -10.77
CA GLY A 247 11.88 -12.10 -9.60
C GLY A 247 12.26 -13.47 -9.01
N GLY A 248 12.66 -13.50 -7.74
CA GLY A 248 13.02 -14.73 -7.03
C GLY A 248 14.33 -14.64 -6.26
N GLU A 249 14.92 -15.79 -5.91
CA GLU A 249 16.03 -15.93 -4.93
C GLU A 249 17.40 -15.36 -5.34
N TYR A 250 17.48 -14.60 -6.43
CA TYR A 250 18.73 -14.05 -6.97
C TYR A 250 18.89 -12.54 -6.76
N THR A 251 18.03 -11.92 -5.95
CA THR A 251 17.91 -10.48 -5.77
C THR A 251 18.06 -10.10 -4.30
N SER A 252 18.18 -8.81 -3.96
CA SER A 252 18.56 -8.40 -2.59
C SER A 252 17.56 -8.84 -1.50
N ARG A 253 16.31 -9.10 -1.86
CA ARG A 253 15.21 -9.42 -0.94
C ARG A 253 14.46 -10.71 -1.28
N ASN A 254 14.88 -11.42 -2.33
CA ASN A 254 14.31 -12.71 -2.77
C ASN A 254 12.78 -12.67 -2.97
N THR A 255 12.23 -11.58 -3.52
CA THR A 255 10.77 -11.42 -3.61
C THR A 255 10.16 -12.00 -4.88
N TYR A 256 8.92 -12.47 -4.73
CA TYR A 256 8.03 -12.91 -5.82
C TYR A 256 6.77 -12.03 -5.93
N ASN A 257 6.73 -10.92 -5.19
CA ASN A 257 5.58 -10.01 -5.23
C ASN A 257 5.58 -9.24 -6.56
N PHE A 258 4.39 -8.97 -7.11
CA PHE A 258 4.25 -8.20 -8.34
C PHE A 258 3.08 -7.23 -8.22
N PHE A 259 3.34 -5.94 -8.45
CA PHE A 259 2.36 -4.86 -8.31
C PHE A 259 1.98 -4.30 -9.71
N PRO A 260 0.99 -4.90 -10.41
CA PRO A 260 0.69 -4.60 -11.81
C PRO A 260 0.14 -3.19 -12.05
N HIS A 261 -0.50 -2.58 -11.05
CA HIS A 261 -1.21 -1.32 -11.22
C HIS A 261 -0.32 -0.17 -11.70
N GLY A 262 0.95 -0.13 -11.30
CA GLY A 262 1.88 0.90 -11.77
C GLY A 262 2.09 0.87 -13.28
N PHE A 263 2.21 -0.31 -13.86
CA PHE A 263 2.41 -0.52 -15.29
C PHE A 263 1.18 -0.09 -16.10
N GLU A 264 -0.04 -0.37 -15.60
CA GLU A 264 -1.28 0.10 -16.23
C GLU A 264 -1.40 1.63 -16.25
N LEU A 265 -0.88 2.32 -15.23
CA LEU A 265 -0.85 3.79 -15.20
C LEU A 265 0.19 4.38 -16.13
N VAL A 266 1.41 3.81 -16.14
CA VAL A 266 2.51 4.23 -17.03
C VAL A 266 2.16 3.94 -18.49
N GLY A 267 1.54 2.80 -18.76
CA GLY A 267 1.09 2.32 -20.08
C GLY A 267 0.19 3.29 -20.84
N ARG A 268 -0.47 4.23 -20.14
CA ARG A 268 -1.28 5.28 -20.76
C ARG A 268 -0.46 6.26 -21.60
N TRP A 269 0.84 6.38 -21.34
CA TRP A 269 1.74 7.31 -22.02
C TRP A 269 3.09 6.69 -22.42
N PHE A 270 3.37 5.47 -22.00
CA PHE A 270 4.50 4.64 -22.44
C PHE A 270 4.00 3.19 -22.66
N PRO A 271 3.44 2.88 -23.85
CA PRO A 271 2.72 1.64 -24.12
C PRO A 271 3.48 0.34 -23.82
N GLU A 272 4.81 0.35 -23.92
CA GLU A 272 5.72 -0.74 -23.61
C GLU A 272 5.52 -1.26 -22.17
N ALA A 273 5.09 -0.39 -21.25
CA ALA A 273 4.76 -0.81 -19.89
C ALA A 273 3.64 -1.86 -19.83
N LEU A 274 2.72 -1.87 -20.81
CA LEU A 274 1.63 -2.83 -20.88
C LEU A 274 2.07 -4.21 -21.37
N GLU A 275 3.34 -4.40 -21.74
CA GLU A 275 3.88 -5.72 -22.12
C GLU A 275 4.29 -6.54 -20.89
N ILE A 276 4.42 -5.89 -19.72
CA ILE A 276 4.81 -6.51 -18.45
C ILE A 276 3.55 -7.00 -17.73
N LYS A 277 3.27 -8.31 -17.79
CA LYS A 277 2.06 -8.94 -17.23
C LYS A 277 2.32 -10.27 -16.55
#